data_AF-A0A5K7XHW6-F1
#
_entry.id   AF-A0A5K7XHW6-F1
#
_cell.length_a   1.000
_cell.length_b   1.000
_cell.length_c   1.000
_cell.angle_alpha   90.00
_cell.angle_beta   90.00
_cell.angle_gamma   90.00
#
_symmetry.space_group_name_H-M   'P 1'
#
loop_
_entity.id
_entity.type
_entity.pdbx_description
1 polymer ?
#
loop_
_entity_poly.entity_id
_entity_poly.type
_entity_poly.pdbx_seq_one_letter_code
_entity_poly.pdbx_strand_id
1 'polypeptide(L)' 'MRPADLHTNAAYIRDAFEDLQKAWLEVSEQWNDGVSRAFCENHLEPLGPTVKLALDSMQRMGVMVAHMHNECEQ' A
#
# COMPACT_ATOMS: atom_id res chain seq x y z
N MET A 1 12.23 -1.58 16.37
CA MET A 1 10.93 -1.52 15.66
C MET A 1 10.19 -2.80 16.01
N ARG A 2 8.98 -2.73 16.56
CA ARG A 2 8.26 -3.96 16.93
C ARG A 2 7.58 -4.54 15.69
N PRO A 3 7.47 -5.86 15.54
CA PRO A 3 6.70 -6.49 14.46
C PRO A 3 5.27 -5.94 14.34
N ALA A 4 4.65 -5.59 15.47
CA ALA A 4 3.33 -4.96 15.52
C ALA A 4 3.28 -3.60 14.78
N ASP A 5 4.35 -2.79 14.87
CA ASP A 5 4.39 -1.47 14.22
C ASP A 5 4.42 -1.60 12.68
N LEU A 6 5.09 -2.63 12.14
CA LEU A 6 5.10 -2.94 10.71
C LEU A 6 3.73 -3.38 10.19
N HIS A 7 3.05 -4.23 10.96
CA HIS A 7 1.73 -4.73 10.58
C HIS A 7 0.69 -3.60 10.55
N THR A 8 0.70 -2.73 11.57
CA THR A 8 -0.18 -1.57 11.64
C THR A 8 0.08 -0.58 10.49
N ASN A 9 1.34 -0.26 10.20
CA ASN A 9 1.67 0.65 9.11
C ASN A 9 1.32 0.07 7.73
N ALA A 10 1.45 -1.24 7.53
CA ALA A 10 1.02 -1.90 6.30
C ALA A 10 -0.51 -1.83 6.13
N ALA A 11 -1.27 -1.95 7.22
CA ALA A 11 -2.72 -1.76 7.20
C ALA A 11 -3.09 -0.33 6.76
N TYR A 12 -2.47 0.70 7.35
CA TYR A 12 -2.75 2.08 6.95
C TYR A 12 -2.45 2.37 5.48
N ILE A 13 -1.35 1.82 4.93
CA ILE A 13 -1.02 2.01 3.50
C ILE A 13 -2.07 1.36 2.61
N ARG A 14 -2.51 0.14 2.96
CA ARG A 14 -3.58 -0.55 2.21
C ARG A 14 -4.88 0.26 2.26
N ASP A 15 -5.31 0.65 3.45
CA ASP A 15 -6.58 1.35 3.63
C ASP A 15 -6.57 2.70 2.88
N ALA A 16 -5.47 3.46 2.98
CA ALA A 16 -5.31 4.71 2.23
C ALA A 16 -5.34 4.51 0.70
N PHE A 17 -4.76 3.40 0.21
CA PHE A 17 -4.79 3.08 -1.21
C PHE A 17 -6.18 2.66 -1.69
N GLU A 18 -6.93 1.90 -0.89
CA GLU A 18 -8.33 1.55 -1.16
C GLU A 18 -9.20 2.81 -1.21
N ASP A 19 -9.00 3.75 -0.29
CA ASP A 19 -9.76 5.00 -0.27
C ASP A 19 -9.43 5.90 -1.47
N LEU A 20 -8.17 5.92 -1.92
CA LEU A 20 -7.79 6.58 -3.17
C LEU A 20 -8.51 5.97 -4.38
N GLN A 21 -8.61 4.65 -4.46
CA GLN A 21 -9.32 3.97 -5.55
C GLN A 21 -10.82 4.27 -5.55
N LYS A 22 -11.46 4.29 -4.36
CA LYS A 22 -12.87 4.66 -4.23
C LYS A 22 -13.10 6.10 -4.67
N ALA A 23 -12.29 7.04 -4.18
CA ALA A 23 -12.38 8.44 -4.55
C ALA A 23 -12.17 8.65 -6.06
N TRP A 24 -11.26 7.88 -6.67
CA TRP A 24 -11.07 7.90 -8.12
C TRP A 24 -12.30 7.39 -8.87
N LEU A 25 -12.91 6.28 -8.43
CA LEU A 25 -14.12 5.74 -9.04
C LEU A 25 -15.25 6.77 -9.00
N GLU A 26 -15.48 7.40 -7.85
CA GLU A 26 -16.51 8.43 -7.66
C GLU A 26 -16.29 9.64 -8.57
N VAL A 27 -15.06 10.15 -8.65
CA VAL A 27 -14.79 11.34 -9.47
C VAL A 27 -14.76 11.02 -10.96
N SER A 28 -14.37 9.81 -11.35
CA SER A 28 -14.25 9.40 -12.77
C SER A 28 -15.58 9.40 -13.51
N GLU A 29 -16.71 9.31 -12.81
CA GLU A 29 -18.05 9.43 -13.41
C GLU A 29 -18.32 10.85 -13.95
N GLN A 30 -17.76 11.87 -13.30
CA GLN A 30 -17.95 13.27 -13.66
C GLN A 30 -16.74 13.86 -14.38
N TRP A 31 -15.54 13.36 -14.07
CA TRP A 31 -14.27 13.80 -14.63
C TRP A 31 -13.68 12.70 -15.52
N ASN A 32 -14.16 12.63 -16.76
CA ASN A 32 -13.77 11.63 -17.77
C ASN A 32 -13.24 12.28 -19.05
N ASP A 33 -12.36 13.28 -18.90
CA ASP A 33 -11.74 13.98 -20.01
C ASP A 33 -10.32 13.43 -20.32
N GLY A 34 -9.63 14.05 -21.26
CA GLY A 34 -8.27 13.66 -21.60
C GLY A 34 -7.27 13.87 -20.45
N VAL A 35 -7.52 14.82 -19.55
CA VAL A 35 -6.65 15.13 -18.42
C VAL A 35 -6.81 14.06 -17.34
N SER A 36 -8.05 13.68 -17.02
CA SER A 36 -8.33 12.66 -16.02
C SER A 36 -7.77 11.30 -16.44
N ARG A 37 -7.91 10.93 -17.72
CA ARG A 37 -7.27 9.74 -18.28
C ARG A 37 -5.75 9.78 -18.15
N ALA A 38 -5.11 10.87 -18.56
CA ALA A 38 -3.67 11.02 -18.43
C ALA A 38 -3.22 10.98 -16.97
N PHE A 39 -4.01 11.51 -16.04
CA PHE A 39 -3.73 11.43 -14.61
C PHE A 39 -3.80 9.98 -14.11
N CYS A 40 -4.83 9.24 -14.50
CA CYS A 40 -4.99 7.83 -14.13
C CYS A 40 -3.81 6.98 -14.64
N GLU A 41 -3.52 7.06 -15.94
CA GLU A 41 -2.47 6.29 -16.62
C GLU A 41 -1.07 6.62 -16.05
N ASN A 42 -0.78 7.90 -15.80
CA ASN A 42 0.56 8.31 -15.40
C ASN A 42 0.81 8.25 -13.88
N HIS A 43 -0.24 8.28 -13.06
CA HIS A 43 -0.10 8.38 -11.60
C HIS A 43 -0.82 7.29 -10.83
N LEU A 44 -2.07 6.95 -11.16
CA LEU A 44 -2.85 6.00 -10.36
C LEU A 44 -2.53 4.54 -10.71
N GLU A 45 -2.45 4.20 -12.00
CA GLU A 45 -2.14 2.83 -12.43
C GLU A 45 -0.76 2.35 -11.96
N PRO A 46 0.31 3.16 -12.03
CA PRO A 46 1.63 2.75 -11.54
C PRO A 46 1.69 2.52 -10.02
N LEU A 47 0.80 3.15 -9.24
CA LEU A 47 0.81 3.02 -7.78
C LEU A 47 0.40 1.63 -7.32
N GLY A 48 -0.49 0.93 -8.03
CA GLY A 48 -0.98 -0.40 -7.63
C GLY A 48 0.16 -1.41 -7.42
N PRO A 49 1.01 -1.66 -8.43
CA PRO A 49 2.18 -2.54 -8.30
C PRO A 49 3.15 -2.08 -7.21
N THR A 50 3.39 -0.76 -7.08
CA THR A 50 4.33 -0.21 -6.08
C THR A 50 3.82 -0.41 -4.66
N VAL A 51 2.53 -0.14 -4.40
CA VAL A 51 1.90 -0.35 -3.09
C VAL A 51 1.93 -1.84 -2.74
N LYS A 52 1.60 -2.72 -3.68
CA LYS A 52 1.69 -4.17 -3.47
C LYS A 52 3.10 -4.60 -3.08
N LEU A 53 4.11 -4.14 -3.82
CA LEU A 53 5.50 -4.46 -3.54
C LEU A 53 5.94 -3.97 -2.15
N ALA A 54 5.49 -2.79 -1.74
CA ALA A 54 5.76 -2.25 -0.41
C ALA A 54 5.14 -3.12 0.69
N LEU A 55 3.85 -3.46 0.56
CA LEU A 55 3.13 -4.30 1.51
C LEU A 55 3.78 -5.70 1.65
N ASP A 56 4.12 -6.33 0.52
CA ASP A 56 4.80 -7.63 0.50
C ASP A 56 6.16 -7.55 1.22
N SER A 57 6.89 -6.45 1.03
CA SER A 57 8.19 -6.23 1.67
C SER A 57 8.06 -6.01 3.18
N MET A 58 7.07 -5.23 3.61
CA MET A 58 6.76 -5.02 5.02
C MET A 58 6.37 -6.33 5.71
N GLN A 59 5.59 -7.18 5.03
CA GLN A 59 5.24 -8.52 5.54
C GLN A 59 6.49 -9.39 5.72
N ARG A 60 7.37 -9.46 4.71
CA ARG A 60 8.64 -10.20 4.80
C ARG A 60 9.51 -9.69 5.94
N MET A 61 9.63 -8.37 6.10
CA MET A 61 10.37 -7.76 7.21
C MET A 61 9.76 -8.13 8.57
N GLY A 62 8.44 -8.14 8.69
CA GLY A 62 7.77 -8.54 9.94
C GLY A 62 8.12 -9.97 10.36
N VAL A 63 8.14 -10.90 9.40
CA VAL A 63 8.54 -12.30 9.64
C VAL A 63 10.00 -12.39 10.08
N MET A 64 10.92 -11.71 9.39
CA MET A 64 12.35 -11.73 9.74
C MET A 64 12.61 -11.15 11.14
N VAL A 65 12.00 -10.02 11.48
CA VAL A 65 12.17 -9.40 12.81
C VAL A 65 11.59 -10.29 13.91
N ALA A 66 10.46 -10.94 13.68
CA ALA A 66 9.89 -11.89 14.63
C ALA A 66 10.80 -13.12 14.85
N HIS A 67 11.39 -13.65 13.77
CA HIS A 67 12.35 -14.75 13.86
C HIS A 67 13.59 -14.36 14.68
N MET A 68 14.21 -13.22 14.35
CA MET A 68 15.39 -12.72 15.07
C MET A 68 15.10 -12.51 16.56
N HIS A 69 13.91 -12.01 16.90
CA HIS A 69 13.52 -11.82 18.30
C HIS A 69 13.46 -13.16 19.03
N ASN A 70 12.83 -14.17 18.44
CA ASN A 70 12.74 -15.51 19.01
C ASN A 70 14.11 -16.20 19.15
N GLU A 71 15.07 -15.93 18.25
CA GLU A 71 16.43 -16.44 18.33
C GLU A 71 17.26 -15.76 19.44
N CYS A 72 16.98 -14.50 19.75
CA CYS A 72 17.66 -13.76 20.83
C CYS A 72 17.07 -14.01 22.22
N GLU A 73 15.82 -14.49 22.32
CA GLU A 73 15.18 -14.85 23.60
C GLU A 73 15.44 -16.32 24.02
N GLN A 74 16.19 -17.09 23.23
CA GLN A 74 16.69 -18.43 23.56
C GLN A 74 18.14 -18.40 24.03
#